data_AF-A0A7S1N4S5-F1
#
_entry.id   AF-A0A7S1N4S5-F1
#
_cell.length_a   1.000
_cell.length_b   1.000
_cell.length_c   1.000
_cell.angle_alpha   90.00
_cell.angle_beta   90.00
_cell.angle_gamma   90.00
#
_symmetry.space_group_name_H-M   'P 1'
#
loop_
_entity.id
_entity.type
_entity.pdbx_description
1 polymer ?
#
loop_
_entity_poly.entity_id
_entity_poly.type
_entity_poly.pdbx_seq_one_letter_code
_entity_poly.pdbx_strand_id
1 'polypeptide(L)'
;IMALASRSEIGKIWGIVFPITCFSALGFQHCIANMYTFSLATIMNCPGFSVGDGFINLAAATLGNILGAQLLAMTYWYVYMRHEGHDLYRNHHYGQNHRQAQWDHVGRAKKFDEFLHNHDPRHMIGGHAHQTTATYPILFGGADAPYMWWDARR
;
A
#
# COMPACT_ATOMS: atom_id res chain seq x y z
N ILE A 1 12.59 -2.51 -8.49
CA ILE A 1 12.21 -3.86 -8.00
C ILE A 1 13.10 -4.28 -6.84
N MET A 2 14.43 -4.34 -6.99
CA MET A 2 15.34 -4.76 -5.90
C MET A 2 15.18 -3.96 -4.61
N ALA A 3 15.10 -2.62 -4.69
CA ALA A 3 14.87 -1.79 -3.52
C ALA A 3 13.50 -2.00 -2.86
N LEU A 4 12.46 -2.35 -3.64
CA LEU A 4 11.13 -2.63 -3.09
C LEU A 4 11.08 -3.96 -2.34
N ALA A 5 11.91 -4.93 -2.74
CA ALA A 5 11.98 -6.24 -2.10
C ALA A 5 12.81 -6.25 -0.79
N SER A 6 13.68 -5.26 -0.59
CA SER A 6 14.57 -5.21 0.58
C SER A 6 13.85 -4.72 1.84
N ARG A 7 14.02 -5.45 2.95
CA ARG A 7 13.54 -5.06 4.30
C ARG A 7 14.51 -4.15 5.06
N SER A 8 15.74 -4.00 4.57
CA SER A 8 16.77 -3.14 5.18
C SER A 8 17.06 -1.92 4.33
N GLU A 9 17.23 -0.75 4.96
CA GLU A 9 17.56 0.50 4.29
C GLU A 9 18.89 0.42 3.54
N ILE A 10 19.90 -0.25 4.12
CA ILE A 10 21.18 -0.46 3.44
C ILE A 10 20.99 -1.28 2.15
N GLY A 11 20.09 -2.27 2.18
CA GLY A 11 19.78 -3.11 1.02
C GLY A 11 19.04 -2.34 -0.07
N LYS A 12 18.23 -1.33 0.29
CA LYS A 12 17.59 -0.43 -0.68
C LYS A 12 18.63 0.42 -1.40
N ILE A 13 19.58 0.99 -0.65
CA ILE A 13 20.67 1.82 -1.22
C ILE A 13 21.49 0.98 -2.20
N TRP A 14 22.00 -0.17 -1.76
CA TRP A 14 22.81 -1.04 -2.63
C TRP A 14 22.02 -1.60 -3.81
N GLY A 15 20.73 -1.90 -3.61
CA GLY A 15 19.81 -2.33 -4.66
C GLY A 15 19.52 -1.27 -5.73
N ILE A 16 19.87 0.00 -5.48
CA ILE A 16 19.79 1.11 -6.45
C ILE A 16 21.17 1.41 -7.03
N VAL A 17 22.20 1.50 -6.19
CA VAL A 17 23.56 1.89 -6.61
C VAL A 17 24.10 0.93 -7.65
N PHE A 18 24.22 -0.37 -7.36
CA PHE A 18 24.89 -1.30 -8.28
C PHE A 18 24.28 -1.36 -9.68
N PRO A 19 22.95 -1.45 -9.85
CA PRO A 19 22.35 -1.43 -11.18
C PRO A 19 22.62 -0.11 -11.94
N ILE A 20 22.55 1.04 -11.26
CA ILE A 20 22.82 2.34 -11.90
C ILE A 20 24.28 2.46 -12.32
N THR A 21 25.22 2.06 -11.46
CA THR A 21 26.65 2.11 -11.81
C THR A 21 26.97 1.16 -12.95
N CYS A 22 26.40 -0.04 -12.96
CA CYS A 22 26.58 -1.00 -14.05
C CYS A 22 26.00 -0.47 -15.37
N PHE A 23 24.79 0.11 -15.33
CA PHE A 23 24.17 0.76 -16.48
C PHE A 23 25.08 1.85 -17.08
N SER A 24 25.63 2.71 -16.22
CA SER A 24 26.53 3.79 -16.62
C SER A 24 27.86 3.25 -17.17
N ALA A 25 28.45 2.24 -16.51
CA ALA A 25 29.71 1.63 -16.92
C ALA A 25 29.63 0.93 -18.29
N LEU A 26 28.46 0.39 -18.65
CA LEU A 26 28.19 -0.20 -19.95
C LEU A 26 27.96 0.84 -21.06
N GLY A 27 27.93 2.13 -20.73
CA GLY A 27 27.73 3.22 -21.70
C GLY A 27 26.29 3.36 -22.19
N PHE A 28 25.31 2.80 -21.46
CA PHE A 28 23.91 2.99 -21.82
C PHE A 28 23.43 4.42 -21.58
N GLN A 29 22.46 4.85 -22.37
CA GLN A 29 21.97 6.22 -22.36
C GLN A 29 20.68 6.35 -21.55
N HIS A 30 20.61 7.35 -20.67
CA HIS A 30 19.42 7.65 -19.88
C HIS A 30 18.88 9.00 -20.31
N CYS A 31 17.65 9.04 -20.85
CA CYS A 31 17.08 10.26 -21.41
C CYS A 31 17.14 11.47 -20.44
N ILE A 32 16.81 11.29 -19.16
CA ILE A 32 16.88 12.37 -18.15
C ILE A 32 18.33 12.80 -17.85
N ALA A 33 19.29 11.88 -17.83
CA ALA A 33 20.69 12.24 -17.62
C ALA A 33 21.21 13.06 -18.82
N ASN A 34 20.83 12.66 -20.03
CA ASN A 34 21.21 13.36 -21.25
C ASN A 34 20.63 14.78 -21.30
N MET A 35 19.41 15.02 -20.79
CA MET A 35 18.85 16.38 -20.66
C MET A 35 19.75 17.29 -19.82
N TYR A 36 20.29 16.78 -18.70
CA TYR A 36 21.21 17.53 -17.85
C TYR A 36 22.54 17.82 -18.58
N THR A 37 23.12 16.82 -19.22
CA THR A 37 24.35 16.97 -20.00
C THR A 37 24.19 17.97 -21.14
N PHE A 38 23.09 17.92 -21.89
CA PHE A 38 22.81 18.84 -22.99
C PHE A 38 22.52 20.27 -22.51
N SER A 39 21.84 20.41 -21.37
CA SER A 39 21.64 21.72 -20.74
C SER A 39 22.98 22.36 -20.39
N LEU A 40 23.89 21.60 -19.78
CA LEU A 40 25.24 22.08 -19.47
C LEU A 40 26.07 22.38 -20.74
N ALA A 41 26.00 21.53 -21.76
CA ALA A 41 26.69 21.75 -23.02
C ALA A 41 26.24 23.05 -23.72
N THR A 42 24.94 23.36 -23.62
CA THR A 42 24.37 24.61 -24.15
C THR A 42 24.83 25.82 -23.35
N ILE A 43 24.80 25.76 -22.02
CA ILE A 43 25.22 26.86 -21.13
C ILE A 43 26.70 27.18 -21.31
N MET A 44 27.55 26.15 -21.45
CA MET A 44 29.00 26.31 -21.62
C MET A 44 29.40 26.58 -23.08
N ASN A 45 28.43 26.65 -24.00
CA ASN A 45 28.65 26.86 -25.44
C ASN A 45 29.73 25.92 -26.01
N CYS A 46 29.58 24.62 -25.72
CA CYS A 46 30.57 23.61 -26.07
C CYS A 46 30.71 23.50 -27.61
N PRO A 47 31.92 23.66 -28.18
CA PRO A 47 32.12 23.57 -29.61
C PRO A 47 31.80 22.16 -30.11
N GLY A 48 30.98 22.07 -31.17
CA GLY A 48 30.56 20.80 -31.78
C GLY A 48 29.27 20.20 -31.21
N PHE A 49 28.63 20.84 -30.22
CA PHE A 49 27.30 20.47 -29.76
C PHE A 49 26.22 21.30 -30.47
N SER A 50 25.31 20.63 -31.17
CA SER A 50 24.09 21.25 -31.70
C SER A 50 22.88 20.80 -30.87
N VAL A 51 21.98 21.73 -30.58
CA VAL A 51 20.71 21.43 -29.91
C VAL A 51 19.89 20.40 -30.71
N GLY A 52 19.98 20.43 -32.05
CA GLY A 52 19.33 19.46 -32.92
C GLY A 52 19.83 18.03 -32.70
N ASP A 53 21.14 17.84 -32.55
CA ASP A 53 21.74 16.53 -32.27
C ASP A 53 21.33 16.03 -30.88
N GLY A 54 21.21 16.95 -29.91
CA GLY A 54 20.66 16.67 -28.59
C GLY A 54 19.23 16.12 -28.65
N PHE A 55 18.35 16.69 -29.49
CA PHE A 55 16.98 16.19 -29.65
C PHE A 55 16.92 14.80 -30.28
N ILE A 56 17.73 14.52 -31.30
CA ILE A 56 17.78 13.19 -31.94
C ILE A 56 18.24 12.15 -30.92
N ASN A 57 19.29 12.48 -30.16
CA ASN A 57 19.77 11.60 -29.09
C ASN A 57 18.69 11.36 -28.03
N LEU A 58 17.99 12.42 -27.61
CA LEU A 58 16.96 12.31 -26.60
C LEU A 58 15.77 11.47 -27.05
N ALA A 59 15.34 11.60 -28.30
CA ALA A 59 14.29 10.76 -28.88
C ALA A 59 14.71 9.28 -28.90
N ALA A 60 15.92 8.98 -29.39
CA ALA A 60 16.45 7.62 -29.44
C ALA A 60 16.58 7.00 -28.03
N ALA A 61 17.15 7.74 -27.08
CA ALA A 61 17.29 7.30 -25.69
C ALA A 61 15.92 7.09 -25.01
N THR A 62 14.95 7.97 -25.28
CA THR A 62 13.59 7.83 -24.71
C THR A 62 12.90 6.57 -25.22
N LEU A 63 12.99 6.29 -26.53
CA LEU A 63 12.47 5.05 -27.10
C LEU A 63 13.14 3.82 -26.49
N GLY A 64 14.48 3.82 -26.40
CA GLY A 64 15.23 2.74 -25.76
C GLY A 64 14.81 2.52 -24.30
N ASN A 65 14.66 3.59 -23.52
CA ASN A 65 14.27 3.52 -22.12
C ASN A 65 12.84 2.96 -21.94
N ILE A 66 11.89 3.37 -22.79
CA ILE A 66 10.53 2.84 -22.76
C ILE A 66 10.53 1.34 -23.07
N LEU A 67 11.24 0.93 -24.13
CA LEU A 67 11.34 -0.48 -24.52
C LEU A 67 12.00 -1.33 -23.43
N GLY A 68 13.08 -0.83 -22.83
CA GLY A 68 13.77 -1.50 -21.72
C GLY A 68 12.88 -1.65 -20.49
N ALA A 69 12.15 -0.60 -20.12
CA ALA A 69 11.20 -0.65 -18.99
C ALA A 69 10.05 -1.63 -19.27
N GLN A 70 9.51 -1.62 -20.49
CA GLN A 70 8.43 -2.50 -20.90
C GLN A 70 8.86 -3.98 -20.84
N LEU A 71 10.07 -4.30 -21.30
CA LEU A 71 10.60 -5.67 -21.22
C LEU A 71 10.70 -6.17 -19.78
N LEU A 72 11.20 -5.33 -18.86
CA LEU A 72 11.30 -5.67 -17.45
C LEU A 72 9.92 -5.85 -16.81
N ALA A 73 8.97 -4.95 -17.11
CA ALA A 73 7.60 -5.02 -16.62
C ALA A 73 6.87 -6.27 -17.12
N MET A 74 7.01 -6.61 -18.41
CA MET A 74 6.43 -7.83 -19.00
C MET A 74 7.02 -9.10 -18.37
N THR A 75 8.33 -9.11 -18.12
CA THR A 75 8.98 -10.27 -17.47
C THR A 75 8.46 -10.46 -16.05
N TYR A 76 8.35 -9.37 -15.28
CA TYR A 76 7.76 -9.42 -13.93
C TYR A 76 6.30 -9.90 -13.97
N TRP A 77 5.49 -9.32 -14.87
CA TRP A 77 4.09 -9.70 -15.07
C TRP A 77 3.94 -11.18 -15.40
N TYR A 78 4.72 -11.71 -16.34
CA TYR A 78 4.68 -13.10 -16.77
C TYR A 78 4.96 -14.08 -15.62
N VAL A 79 5.88 -13.73 -14.71
CA VAL A 79 6.25 -14.59 -13.58
C VAL A 79 5.19 -14.55 -12.46
N TYR A 80 4.66 -13.38 -12.11
CA TYR A 80 3.86 -13.22 -10.89
C TYR A 80 2.34 -13.30 -11.09
N MET A 81 1.82 -13.07 -12.30
CA MET A 81 0.37 -13.10 -12.54
C MET A 81 -0.31 -14.46 -12.35
N ARG A 82 0.43 -15.56 -12.29
CA ARG A 82 -0.14 -16.91 -12.15
C ARG A 82 -0.69 -17.21 -10.74
N HIS A 83 -0.27 -16.46 -9.72
CA HIS A 83 -0.65 -16.73 -8.32
C HIS A 83 -1.76 -15.81 -7.78
N GLU A 84 -1.93 -14.61 -8.34
CA GLU A 84 -2.89 -13.63 -7.82
C GLU A 84 -4.34 -14.13 -7.90
N GLY A 85 -4.72 -14.86 -8.95
CA GLY A 85 -6.09 -15.38 -9.08
C GLY A 85 -6.48 -16.35 -7.96
N HIS A 86 -5.55 -17.20 -7.52
CA HIS A 86 -5.81 -18.17 -6.44
C HIS A 86 -5.75 -17.49 -5.07
N ASP A 87 -4.83 -16.55 -4.85
CA ASP A 87 -4.70 -15.85 -3.57
C ASP A 87 -5.85 -14.84 -3.35
N LEU A 88 -6.34 -14.18 -4.40
CA LEU A 88 -7.52 -13.32 -4.33
C LEU A 88 -8.79 -14.13 -4.02
N TYR A 89 -8.98 -15.27 -4.68
CA TYR A 89 -10.09 -16.20 -4.37
C TYR A 89 -10.00 -16.70 -2.92
N ARG A 90 -8.82 -17.19 -2.51
CA ARG A 90 -8.57 -17.72 -1.16
C ARG A 90 -8.80 -16.65 -0.08
N ASN A 91 -8.30 -15.43 -0.26
CA ASN A 91 -8.47 -14.34 0.69
C ASN A 91 -9.93 -13.86 0.79
N HIS A 92 -10.66 -13.84 -0.33
CA HIS A 92 -12.09 -13.49 -0.31
C HIS A 92 -12.90 -14.51 0.49
N HIS A 93 -12.67 -15.82 0.27
CA HIS A 93 -13.33 -16.89 1.02
C HIS A 93 -12.92 -16.94 2.49
N TYR A 94 -11.64 -16.73 2.79
CA TYR A 94 -11.14 -16.64 4.16
C TYR A 94 -11.82 -15.47 4.90
N GLY A 95 -11.88 -14.29 4.30
CA GLY A 95 -12.51 -13.10 4.89
C GLY A 95 -14.03 -13.18 5.07
N GLN A 96 -14.75 -13.94 4.23
CA GLN A 96 -16.18 -14.19 4.44
C GLN A 96 -16.40 -15.19 5.59
N ASN A 97 -15.64 -16.29 5.63
CA ASN A 97 -15.77 -17.31 6.67
C ASN A 97 -15.49 -16.75 8.08
N HIS A 98 -14.48 -15.89 8.23
CA HIS A 98 -14.18 -15.27 9.53
C HIS A 98 -15.22 -14.24 9.97
N ARG A 99 -15.78 -13.47 9.03
CA ARG A 99 -16.90 -12.57 9.34
C ARG A 99 -18.13 -13.37 9.75
N GLN A 100 -18.46 -14.44 9.04
CA GLN A 100 -19.60 -15.30 9.37
C GLN A 100 -19.44 -15.92 10.77
N ALA A 101 -18.27 -16.47 11.08
CA ALA A 101 -17.98 -17.02 12.41
C ALA A 101 -18.11 -15.96 13.52
N GLN A 102 -17.67 -14.72 13.26
CA GLN A 102 -17.83 -13.61 14.20
C GLN A 102 -19.31 -13.24 14.39
N TRP A 103 -20.12 -13.23 13.33
CA TRP A 103 -21.56 -13.00 13.40
C TRP A 103 -22.31 -14.11 14.14
N ASP A 104 -21.85 -15.36 14.04
CA ASP A 104 -22.42 -16.50 14.74
C ASP A 104 -22.21 -16.40 16.27
N HIS A 105 -21.03 -15.91 16.70
CA HIS A 105 -20.76 -15.65 18.12
C HIS A 105 -21.58 -14.47 18.66
N VAL A 106 -21.69 -13.38 17.90
CA VAL A 106 -22.50 -12.21 18.28
C VAL A 106 -23.99 -12.54 18.31
N GLY A 107 -24.48 -13.33 17.34
CA GLY A 107 -25.86 -13.80 17.31
C GLY A 107 -26.20 -14.70 18.50
N ARG A 108 -25.26 -15.55 18.92
CA ARG A 108 -25.40 -16.41 20.11
C ARG A 108 -25.43 -15.59 21.40
N ALA A 109 -24.60 -14.55 21.51
CA ALA A 109 -24.60 -13.62 22.64
C ALA A 109 -25.91 -12.85 22.73
N LYS A 110 -26.41 -12.29 21.62
CA LYS A 110 -27.72 -11.62 21.58
C LYS A 110 -28.87 -12.55 21.97
N LYS A 111 -28.84 -13.80 21.50
CA LYS A 111 -29.87 -14.80 21.85
C LYS A 111 -29.80 -15.20 23.33
N PHE A 112 -28.61 -15.18 23.93
CA PHE A 112 -28.42 -15.42 25.36
C PHE A 112 -28.88 -14.22 26.20
N ASP A 113 -28.57 -13.00 25.79
CA ASP A 113 -29.05 -11.78 26.43
C ASP A 113 -30.57 -11.68 26.37
N GLU A 114 -31.17 -12.04 25.23
CA GLU A 114 -32.62 -12.11 25.05
C GLU A 114 -33.27 -13.18 25.95
N PHE A 115 -32.63 -14.34 26.11
CA PHE A 115 -33.07 -15.37 27.06
C PHE A 115 -33.02 -14.88 28.52
N LEU A 116 -31.93 -14.22 28.91
CA LEU A 116 -31.76 -13.64 30.26
C LEU A 116 -32.79 -12.54 30.53
N HIS A 117 -33.07 -11.69 29.54
CA HIS A 117 -34.08 -10.64 29.66
C HIS A 117 -35.50 -11.21 29.81
N ASN A 118 -35.82 -12.30 29.09
CA ASN A 118 -37.14 -12.93 29.15
C ASN A 118 -37.34 -13.85 30.38
N HIS A 119 -36.26 -14.28 31.03
CA HIS A 119 -36.27 -15.12 32.23
C HIS A 119 -35.77 -14.39 33.49
N ASP A 120 -35.76 -13.06 33.50
CA ASP A 120 -35.42 -12.28 34.70
C ASP A 120 -36.47 -12.54 35.81
N PRO A 121 -36.10 -13.16 36.94
CA PRO A 121 -37.02 -13.47 38.04
C PRO A 121 -37.66 -12.23 38.69
N ARG A 122 -37.15 -11.02 38.40
CA ARG A 122 -37.70 -9.75 38.90
C ARG A 122 -39.09 -9.40 38.38
N HIS A 123 -39.55 -10.02 37.28
CA HIS A 123 -40.92 -9.83 36.78
C HIS A 123 -41.95 -10.79 37.39
N MET A 124 -41.52 -11.79 38.18
CA MET A 124 -42.42 -12.79 38.78
C MET A 124 -42.71 -12.56 40.28
N ILE A 125 -42.08 -11.56 40.92
CA ILE A 125 -42.32 -11.25 42.33
C ILE A 125 -42.69 -9.78 42.47
N GLY A 126 -43.99 -9.49 42.40
CA GLY A 126 -44.55 -8.28 42.98
C GLY A 126 -44.44 -8.36 44.51
N GLY A 127 -43.74 -7.40 45.12
CA GLY A 127 -43.67 -7.28 46.57
C GLY A 127 -42.55 -6.36 47.04
N HIS A 128 -42.90 -5.08 47.24
CA HIS A 128 -42.26 -4.05 48.07
C HIS A 128 -40.83 -4.28 48.61
N ALA A 129 -39.88 -3.41 48.23
CA ALA A 129 -39.00 -2.67 49.18
C ALA A 129 -38.02 -1.71 48.47
N HIS A 130 -38.18 -0.43 48.81
CA HIS A 130 -37.14 0.56 49.16
C HIS A 130 -35.93 0.84 48.23
N GLN A 131 -35.90 2.12 47.80
CA GLN A 131 -34.78 2.97 47.34
C GLN A 131 -33.35 2.56 47.71
N THR A 132 -32.40 2.74 46.77
CA THR A 132 -31.27 3.70 46.89
C THR A 132 -30.39 3.76 45.62
N THR A 133 -30.46 4.91 44.94
CA THR A 133 -29.39 5.78 44.37
C THR A 133 -28.05 5.19 43.89
N ALA A 134 -27.69 5.44 42.61
CA ALA A 134 -26.52 6.26 42.18
C ALA A 134 -26.26 6.15 40.65
N THR A 135 -26.60 7.15 39.82
CA THR A 135 -25.77 8.28 39.35
C THR A 135 -25.04 8.00 38.01
N TYR A 136 -25.58 8.57 36.91
CA TYR A 136 -24.89 8.80 35.64
C TYR A 136 -23.87 9.96 35.79
N PRO A 137 -22.88 10.15 34.89
CA PRO A 137 -23.15 11.08 33.79
C PRO A 137 -22.47 10.78 32.45
N ILE A 138 -23.15 11.27 31.41
CA ILE A 138 -22.72 11.49 30.03
C ILE A 138 -21.76 12.70 30.02
N LEU A 139 -20.63 12.65 29.30
CA LEU A 139 -19.81 13.84 28.98
C LEU A 139 -18.93 13.62 27.71
N PHE A 140 -19.43 14.20 26.61
CA PHE A 140 -18.78 14.89 25.48
C PHE A 140 -17.35 14.56 24.98
N GLY A 141 -17.29 14.39 23.65
CA GLY A 141 -16.18 14.69 22.72
C GLY A 141 -16.49 14.04 21.36
N GLY A 142 -17.19 14.68 20.41
CA GLY A 142 -16.75 15.85 19.64
C GLY A 142 -15.76 15.39 18.56
N ALA A 143 -16.25 14.88 17.42
CA ALA A 143 -16.28 15.56 16.12
C ALA A 143 -14.87 15.78 15.49
N ASP A 144 -14.75 15.42 14.21
CA ASP A 144 -13.75 15.88 13.22
C ASP A 144 -12.42 15.08 13.12
N ALA A 145 -12.34 14.04 12.27
CA ALA A 145 -11.89 14.11 10.86
C ALA A 145 -10.48 13.43 10.68
N PRO A 146 -9.91 13.28 9.46
CA PRO A 146 -9.88 11.98 8.76
C PRO A 146 -8.54 11.70 8.03
N TYR A 147 -7.70 10.77 8.48
CA TYR A 147 -6.62 10.20 7.63
C TYR A 147 -5.99 9.00 8.34
N MET A 148 -6.43 7.79 7.98
CA MET A 148 -5.77 6.57 8.38
C MET A 148 -4.81 6.16 7.25
N TRP A 149 -3.75 6.97 7.08
CA TRP A 149 -2.60 6.66 6.23
C TRP A 149 -1.44 6.33 7.17
N TRP A 150 -0.79 5.17 6.94
CA TRP A 150 0.48 4.74 7.54
C TRP A 150 0.41 3.99 8.90
N ASP A 151 0.08 2.69 8.85
CA ASP A 151 0.58 1.73 9.86
C ASP A 151 1.70 0.89 9.22
N ALA A 152 2.94 1.32 9.46
CA ALA A 152 4.15 0.65 9.04
C ALA A 152 4.54 -0.46 10.03
N ARG A 153 3.66 -1.45 10.20
CA ARG A 153 4.00 -2.73 10.83
C ARG A 153 3.32 -3.89 10.12
N ARG A 154 3.98 -4.42 9.09
CA ARG A 154 4.23 -5.85 8.77
C ARG A 154 4.78 -6.01 7.34
#